data_AF-A0A1H8X8Y5-F1
#
_entry.id   AF-A0A1H8X8Y5-F1
#
_cell.length_a   1.000
_cell.length_b   1.000
_cell.length_c   1.000
_cell.angle_alpha   90.00
_cell.angle_beta   90.00
_cell.angle_gamma   90.00
#
_symmetry.space_group_name_H-M   'P 1'
#
loop_
_entity.id
_entity.type
_entity.pdbx_description
1 polymer ?
#
loop_
_entity_poly.entity_id
_entity_poly.type
_entity_poly.pdbx_seq_one_letter_code
_entity_poly.pdbx_strand_id
1 'polypeptide(L)'
;MATLWRSALLVLVALLLAALGFLAWQRFWPAQAAPGWCYAVAHADIAKASALAWQGDALLTAEELKDGKGRLLRIDAQGRRSVLSAGLYKPDGLVPYQEGFAYSQEGGTHPIRWFDATGSRDLFIGINAQGLWAEGKRLYAVEDRKGEGRLLRYDAADGSLTVLRDHLDEAESFTRCPDGSAFYTEKSRGLVRQLSDDGRDPPALSDLREPSFLLCDHRGLWISEDSTHRARLLLWDRQSAPRAILTFLRAPQALLPRGDGYLLAEGGRDRIIALDPR
;
A
#
# COMPACT_ATOMS: atom_id res chain seq x y z
N MET A 1 -7.67 -55.70 -10.73
CA MET A 1 -8.37 -54.49 -10.25
C MET A 1 -7.69 -53.88 -9.02
N ALA A 2 -7.47 -54.60 -7.91
CA ALA A 2 -6.87 -54.01 -6.69
C ALA A 2 -5.52 -53.28 -6.87
N THR A 3 -4.64 -53.72 -7.78
CA THR A 3 -3.36 -53.07 -8.09
C THR A 3 -3.52 -51.71 -8.79
N LEU A 4 -4.46 -51.61 -9.75
CA LEU A 4 -4.77 -50.35 -10.44
C LEU A 4 -5.33 -49.29 -9.48
N TRP A 5 -6.14 -49.70 -8.52
CA TRP A 5 -6.71 -48.81 -7.50
C TRP A 5 -5.65 -48.32 -6.51
N ARG A 6 -4.69 -49.17 -6.13
CA ARG A 6 -3.54 -48.77 -5.32
C ARG A 6 -2.64 -47.78 -6.04
N SER A 7 -2.33 -48.01 -7.31
CA SER A 7 -1.53 -47.07 -8.12
C SER A 7 -2.25 -45.73 -8.31
N ALA A 8 -3.56 -45.74 -8.58
CA ALA A 8 -4.36 -44.52 -8.68
C ALA A 8 -4.39 -43.73 -7.36
N LEU A 9 -4.53 -44.41 -6.22
CA LEU A 9 -4.48 -43.79 -4.91
C LEU A 9 -3.11 -43.15 -4.61
N LEU A 10 -2.02 -43.85 -4.94
CA LEU A 10 -0.66 -43.32 -4.76
C LEU A 10 -0.42 -42.07 -5.61
N VAL A 11 -0.89 -42.06 -6.87
CA VAL A 11 -0.80 -40.89 -7.74
C VAL A 11 -1.62 -39.73 -7.17
N LEU A 12 -2.83 -39.98 -6.70
CA LEU A 12 -3.67 -38.94 -6.09
C LEU A 12 -3.02 -38.34 -4.84
N VAL A 13 -2.46 -39.19 -3.97
CA VAL A 13 -1.72 -38.74 -2.77
C VAL A 13 -0.49 -37.93 -3.16
N ALA A 14 0.28 -38.36 -4.16
CA ALA A 14 1.44 -37.62 -4.62
C ALA A 14 1.07 -36.25 -5.19
N LEU A 15 -0.02 -36.16 -5.98
CA LEU A 15 -0.54 -34.90 -6.49
C LEU A 15 -1.01 -33.97 -5.37
N LEU A 16 -1.69 -34.51 -4.36
CA LEU A 16 -2.12 -33.75 -3.19
C LEU A 16 -0.92 -33.21 -2.41
N LEU A 17 0.10 -34.03 -2.15
CA LEU A 17 1.31 -33.61 -1.47
C LEU A 17 2.08 -32.55 -2.26
N ALA A 18 2.16 -32.69 -3.59
CA ALA A 18 2.77 -31.68 -4.45
C ALA A 18 2.00 -30.36 -4.42
N ALA A 19 0.67 -30.39 -4.47
CA ALA A 19 -0.17 -29.20 -4.37
C ALA A 19 -0.01 -28.50 -3.01
N LEU A 20 -0.04 -29.26 -1.91
CA LEU A 20 0.18 -28.74 -0.56
C LEU A 20 1.59 -28.17 -0.40
N GLY A 21 2.62 -28.85 -0.93
CA GLY A 21 3.99 -28.37 -0.93
C GLY A 21 4.16 -27.07 -1.71
N PHE A 22 3.51 -26.95 -2.87
CA PHE A 22 3.50 -25.73 -3.67
C PHE A 22 2.80 -24.56 -2.95
N LEU A 23 1.65 -24.80 -2.34
CA LEU A 23 0.93 -23.78 -1.56
C LEU A 23 1.71 -23.34 -0.32
N ALA A 24 2.33 -24.29 0.38
CA ALA A 24 3.21 -24.00 1.51
C ALA A 24 4.42 -23.16 1.06
N TRP A 25 5.04 -23.51 -0.06
CA TRP A 25 6.13 -22.73 -0.64
C TRP A 25 5.67 -21.29 -0.96
N GLN A 26 4.55 -21.11 -1.67
CA GLN A 26 4.04 -19.77 -1.97
C GLN A 26 3.75 -18.94 -0.71
N ARG A 27 3.28 -19.57 0.37
CA ARG A 27 2.93 -18.90 1.62
C ARG A 27 4.16 -18.52 2.44
N PHE A 28 5.11 -19.43 2.59
CA PHE A 28 6.18 -19.34 3.59
C PHE A 28 7.56 -19.04 3.01
N TRP A 29 7.73 -19.03 1.68
CA TRP A 29 9.00 -18.64 1.09
C TRP A 29 9.39 -17.22 1.53
N PRO A 30 10.61 -17.00 2.03
CA PRO A 30 11.00 -15.71 2.58
C PRO A 30 11.10 -14.65 1.49
N ALA A 31 10.90 -13.39 1.87
CA ALA A 31 11.23 -12.27 1.02
C ALA A 31 12.74 -12.28 0.71
N GLN A 32 13.13 -11.75 -0.45
CA GLN A 32 14.54 -11.67 -0.84
C GLN A 32 14.89 -10.23 -1.16
N ALA A 33 15.96 -9.74 -0.53
CA ALA A 33 16.52 -8.42 -0.79
C ALA A 33 17.55 -8.47 -1.92
N ALA A 34 17.56 -7.45 -2.75
CA ALA A 34 18.58 -7.24 -3.75
C ALA A 34 19.97 -6.98 -3.12
N PRO A 35 21.08 -7.17 -3.87
CA PRO A 35 22.40 -6.77 -3.42
C PRO A 35 22.44 -5.30 -2.96
N GLY A 36 23.13 -5.04 -1.84
CA GLY A 36 23.18 -3.72 -1.22
C GLY A 36 22.02 -3.40 -0.28
N TRP A 37 21.09 -4.35 -0.06
CA TRP A 37 19.97 -4.20 0.87
C TRP A 37 19.88 -5.38 1.86
N CYS A 38 19.31 -5.11 3.02
CA CYS A 38 18.90 -6.12 3.98
C CYS A 38 17.51 -5.77 4.53
N TYR A 39 16.84 -6.75 5.10
CA TYR A 39 15.56 -6.51 5.77
C TYR A 39 15.47 -7.31 7.07
N ALA A 40 14.65 -6.81 7.99
CA ALA A 40 14.29 -7.48 9.23
C ALA A 40 12.81 -7.24 9.52
N VAL A 41 12.16 -8.14 10.28
CA VAL A 41 10.80 -7.88 10.77
C VAL A 41 10.89 -6.87 11.90
N ALA A 42 10.28 -5.69 11.71
CA ALA A 42 10.24 -4.64 12.72
C ALA A 42 9.06 -4.84 13.69
N HIS A 43 7.88 -5.16 13.14
CA HIS A 43 6.68 -5.47 13.91
C HIS A 43 5.96 -6.67 13.29
N ALA A 44 5.78 -7.74 14.05
CA ALA A 44 4.95 -8.87 13.67
C ALA A 44 3.50 -8.69 14.14
N ASP A 45 2.58 -9.53 13.70
CA ASP A 45 1.20 -9.60 14.20
C ASP A 45 0.43 -8.27 14.06
N ILE A 46 0.59 -7.59 12.92
CA ILE A 46 -0.24 -6.46 12.52
C ILE A 46 -1.17 -6.96 11.43
N ALA A 47 -2.40 -7.33 11.80
CA ALA A 47 -3.31 -8.04 10.91
C ALA A 47 -3.60 -7.21 9.65
N LYS A 48 -3.24 -7.73 8.47
CA LYS A 48 -3.34 -7.01 7.21
C LYS A 48 -2.83 -5.55 7.29
N ALA A 49 -1.58 -5.38 7.71
CA ALA A 49 -0.92 -4.07 7.69
C ALA A 49 -1.05 -3.41 6.30
N SER A 50 -1.76 -2.28 6.24
CA SER A 50 -1.99 -1.51 4.99
C SER A 50 -1.25 -0.18 4.97
N ALA A 51 -1.30 0.55 6.08
CA ALA A 51 -0.86 1.94 6.14
C ALA A 51 0.34 2.16 7.05
N LEU A 52 1.13 3.22 6.79
CA LEU A 52 2.21 3.67 7.65
C LEU A 52 2.33 5.20 7.65
N ALA A 53 2.48 5.80 8.83
CA ALA A 53 2.81 7.21 8.99
C ALA A 53 3.59 7.47 10.28
N TRP A 54 4.41 8.52 10.30
CA TRP A 54 5.04 8.99 11.54
C TRP A 54 4.16 10.00 12.27
N GLN A 55 4.09 9.87 13.60
CA GLN A 55 3.56 10.89 14.51
C GLN A 55 4.57 11.13 15.61
N GLY A 56 5.44 12.14 15.42
CA GLY A 56 6.60 12.32 16.28
C GLY A 56 7.54 11.11 16.18
N ASP A 57 7.81 10.46 17.31
CA ASP A 57 8.61 9.23 17.42
C ASP A 57 7.77 7.95 17.28
N ALA A 58 6.45 8.06 17.23
CA ALA A 58 5.54 6.93 17.15
C ALA A 58 5.18 6.58 15.71
N LEU A 59 5.07 5.28 15.45
CA LEU A 59 4.60 4.75 14.18
C LEU A 59 3.07 4.59 14.24
N LEU A 60 2.37 5.18 13.29
CA LEU A 60 0.97 4.91 13.03
C LEU A 60 0.85 3.85 11.94
N THR A 61 -0.11 2.94 12.10
CA THR A 61 -0.41 1.92 11.10
C THR A 61 -1.89 1.56 11.10
N ALA A 62 -2.35 0.86 10.08
CA ALA A 62 -3.71 0.39 9.95
C ALA A 62 -3.77 -1.13 9.78
N GLU A 63 -4.81 -1.72 10.35
CA GLU A 63 -5.20 -3.10 10.08
C GLU A 63 -6.41 -3.10 9.15
N GLU A 64 -6.18 -3.55 7.91
CA GLU A 64 -7.10 -3.47 6.78
C GLU A 64 -8.18 -4.56 6.82
N LEU A 65 -8.96 -4.58 7.90
CA LEU A 65 -10.00 -5.57 8.11
C LEU A 65 -11.36 -5.03 7.67
N LYS A 66 -12.16 -5.93 7.09
CA LYS A 66 -13.53 -5.66 6.63
C LYS A 66 -14.56 -5.74 7.77
N ASP A 67 -15.82 -5.45 7.45
CA ASP A 67 -16.98 -5.64 8.33
C ASP A 67 -16.87 -4.88 9.67
N GLY A 68 -16.32 -3.65 9.63
CA GLY A 68 -16.11 -2.82 10.82
C GLY A 68 -15.03 -3.33 11.78
N LYS A 69 -14.19 -4.28 11.37
CA LYS A 69 -13.12 -4.82 12.22
C LYS A 69 -11.78 -4.09 12.06
N GLY A 70 -11.69 -3.16 11.12
CA GLY A 70 -10.47 -2.39 10.86
C GLY A 70 -10.14 -1.47 12.03
N ARG A 71 -8.84 -1.23 12.22
CA ARG A 71 -8.31 -0.42 13.31
C ARG A 71 -7.16 0.45 12.84
N LEU A 72 -7.03 1.64 13.42
CA LEU A 72 -5.79 2.42 13.40
C LEU A 72 -5.06 2.18 14.70
N LEU A 73 -3.76 1.91 14.59
CA LEU A 73 -2.88 1.62 15.71
C LEU A 73 -1.79 2.68 15.80
N ARG A 74 -1.38 2.99 17.02
CA ARG A 74 -0.15 3.71 17.34
C ARG A 74 0.81 2.73 18.02
N ILE A 75 2.04 2.71 17.57
CA ILE A 75 3.15 1.95 18.13
C ILE A 75 4.16 2.97 18.64
N ASP A 76 4.37 3.02 19.95
CA ASP A 76 5.35 3.96 20.54
C ASP A 76 6.80 3.49 20.34
N ALA A 77 7.75 4.33 20.75
CA ALA A 77 9.19 4.03 20.65
C ALA A 77 9.62 2.77 21.44
N GLN A 78 8.82 2.29 22.38
CA GLN A 78 9.05 1.04 23.12
C GLN A 78 8.35 -0.16 22.47
N GLY A 79 7.67 0.03 21.35
CA GLY A 79 6.93 -1.00 20.64
C GLY A 79 5.55 -1.31 21.21
N ARG A 80 5.07 -0.54 22.20
CA ARG A 80 3.74 -0.75 22.79
C ARG A 80 2.68 -0.24 21.84
N ARG A 81 1.60 -1.01 21.71
CA ARG A 81 0.51 -0.75 20.77
C ARG A 81 -0.71 -0.19 21.50
N SER A 82 -1.33 0.83 20.93
CA SER A 82 -2.62 1.35 21.36
C SER A 82 -3.53 1.57 20.15
N VAL A 83 -4.81 1.29 20.31
CA VAL A 83 -5.82 1.55 19.28
C VAL A 83 -6.18 3.03 19.31
N LEU A 84 -6.03 3.72 18.18
CA LEU A 84 -6.43 5.12 18.00
C LEU A 84 -7.88 5.23 17.53
N SER A 85 -8.28 4.32 16.65
CA SER A 85 -9.62 4.26 16.08
C SER A 85 -9.97 2.80 15.75
N ALA A 86 -11.23 2.43 15.90
CA ALA A 86 -11.76 1.10 15.62
C ALA A 86 -13.13 1.21 14.94
N GLY A 87 -13.69 0.10 14.49
CA GLY A 87 -14.97 0.12 13.77
C GLY A 87 -14.81 0.50 12.29
N LEU A 88 -13.60 0.39 11.74
CA LEU A 88 -13.29 0.86 10.39
C LEU A 88 -13.50 -0.24 9.34
N TYR A 89 -13.76 0.18 8.11
CA TYR A 89 -14.03 -0.67 6.95
C TYR A 89 -12.85 -0.59 5.98
N LYS A 90 -11.91 -1.54 6.10
CA LYS A 90 -10.66 -1.56 5.31
C LYS A 90 -9.92 -0.21 5.36
N PRO A 91 -9.44 0.24 6.53
CA PRO A 91 -8.61 1.44 6.59
C PRO A 91 -7.32 1.22 5.80
N ASP A 92 -6.98 2.16 4.93
CA ASP A 92 -5.83 2.00 4.02
C ASP A 92 -4.98 3.28 3.97
N GLY A 93 -5.43 4.34 3.32
CA GLY A 93 -4.67 5.60 3.28
C GLY A 93 -4.47 6.18 4.68
N LEU A 94 -3.23 6.55 4.99
CA LEU A 94 -2.84 7.20 6.24
C LEU A 94 -1.66 8.14 5.97
N VAL A 95 -1.83 9.43 6.23
CA VAL A 95 -0.79 10.42 5.97
C VAL A 95 -0.77 11.50 7.05
N PRO A 96 0.41 11.97 7.51
CA PRO A 96 0.50 13.17 8.32
C PRO A 96 -0.15 14.34 7.59
N TYR A 97 -1.04 15.06 8.26
CA TYR A 97 -1.78 16.15 7.64
C TYR A 97 -2.15 17.20 8.69
N GLN A 98 -1.68 18.43 8.47
CA GLN A 98 -1.77 19.52 9.45
C GLN A 98 -1.17 19.08 10.80
N GLU A 99 -1.80 19.46 11.92
CA GLU A 99 -1.38 19.08 13.29
C GLU A 99 -1.73 17.63 13.67
N GLY A 100 -2.12 16.79 12.71
CA GLY A 100 -2.62 15.44 12.94
C GLY A 100 -2.33 14.51 11.77
N PHE A 101 -3.27 13.60 11.50
CA PHE A 101 -3.20 12.71 10.34
C PHE A 101 -4.55 12.59 9.66
N ALA A 102 -4.54 12.37 8.35
CA ALA A 102 -5.71 12.01 7.59
C ALA A 102 -5.72 10.51 7.31
N TYR A 103 -6.90 9.91 7.28
CA TYR A 103 -7.08 8.51 6.89
C TYR A 103 -8.32 8.27 6.04
N SER A 104 -8.26 7.22 5.23
CA SER A 104 -9.33 6.78 4.33
C SER A 104 -9.82 5.38 4.70
N GLN A 105 -10.90 4.96 4.04
CA GLN A 105 -11.51 3.63 4.16
C GLN A 105 -11.92 3.18 2.77
N GLU A 106 -11.35 2.06 2.32
CA GLU A 106 -11.59 1.52 0.98
C GLU A 106 -12.89 0.70 0.91
N GLY A 107 -13.46 0.34 2.07
CA GLY A 107 -14.66 -0.50 2.16
C GLY A 107 -15.98 0.22 1.95
N GLY A 108 -16.19 0.87 0.79
CA GLY A 108 -17.44 1.54 0.43
C GLY A 108 -17.38 3.06 0.49
N THR A 109 -18.52 3.71 0.76
CA THR A 109 -18.62 5.18 0.81
C THR A 109 -18.39 5.68 2.23
N HIS A 110 -17.23 6.31 2.47
CA HIS A 110 -16.83 6.79 3.78
C HIS A 110 -16.19 8.18 3.71
N PRO A 111 -16.28 8.97 4.80
CA PRO A 111 -15.53 10.21 4.88
C PRO A 111 -14.02 9.92 4.93
N ILE A 112 -13.25 10.71 4.19
CA ILE A 112 -11.86 10.97 4.54
C ILE A 112 -11.89 11.75 5.84
N ARG A 113 -11.20 11.24 6.85
CA ARG A 113 -11.22 11.81 8.20
C ARG A 113 -9.87 12.37 8.57
N TRP A 114 -9.90 13.48 9.29
CA TRP A 114 -8.75 14.00 10.00
C TRP A 114 -8.87 13.66 11.48
N PHE A 115 -7.74 13.33 12.09
CA PHE A 115 -7.62 13.00 13.51
C PHE A 115 -6.47 13.77 14.13
N ASP A 116 -6.72 14.39 15.28
CA ASP A 116 -5.72 15.09 16.09
C ASP A 116 -5.91 14.79 17.60
N ALA A 117 -5.27 15.58 18.45
CA ALA A 117 -5.41 15.46 19.91
C ALA A 117 -6.83 15.75 20.44
N THR A 118 -7.65 16.46 19.66
CA THR A 118 -9.03 16.83 20.02
C THR A 118 -10.06 15.80 19.57
N GLY A 119 -9.71 14.95 18.59
CA GLY A 119 -10.52 13.84 18.12
C GLY A 119 -10.55 13.75 16.60
N SER A 120 -11.61 13.15 16.06
CA SER A 120 -11.80 12.99 14.61
C SER A 120 -12.88 13.92 14.06
N ARG A 121 -12.66 14.45 12.85
CA ARG A 121 -13.71 15.11 12.05
C ARG A 121 -13.62 14.70 10.59
N ASP A 122 -14.76 14.74 9.92
CA ASP A 122 -14.86 14.46 8.49
C ASP A 122 -14.30 15.65 7.67
N LEU A 123 -13.60 15.37 6.58
CA LEU A 123 -13.12 16.37 5.61
C LEU A 123 -14.01 16.41 4.38
N PHE A 124 -14.16 15.26 3.70
CA PHE A 124 -15.01 15.09 2.52
C PHE A 124 -15.34 13.61 2.33
N ILE A 125 -16.34 13.30 1.50
CA ILE A 125 -16.74 11.92 1.19
C ILE A 125 -15.89 11.35 0.04
N GLY A 126 -15.34 10.16 0.25
CA GLY A 126 -14.74 9.32 -0.79
C GLY A 126 -15.54 8.03 -0.98
N ILE A 127 -15.35 7.38 -2.13
CA ILE A 127 -15.94 6.08 -2.48
C ILE A 127 -14.78 5.12 -2.76
N ASN A 128 -14.66 4.06 -1.96
CA ASN A 128 -13.51 3.15 -1.99
C ASN A 128 -12.18 3.90 -1.97
N ALA A 129 -12.09 4.93 -1.12
CA ALA A 129 -10.91 5.77 -1.09
C ALA A 129 -9.75 5.00 -0.44
N GLN A 130 -8.64 4.90 -1.15
CA GLN A 130 -7.48 4.13 -0.76
C GLN A 130 -6.31 5.07 -0.43
N GLY A 131 -5.30 5.20 -1.29
CA GLY A 131 -4.13 6.03 -1.05
C GLY A 131 -4.46 7.50 -0.76
N LEU A 132 -3.74 8.05 0.22
CA LEU A 132 -3.76 9.46 0.57
C LEU A 132 -2.35 10.04 0.44
N TRP A 133 -2.27 11.30 0.02
CA TRP A 133 -1.02 12.05 -0.02
C TRP A 133 -1.25 13.52 0.33
N ALA A 134 -0.31 14.15 1.04
CA ALA A 134 -0.48 15.51 1.55
C ALA A 134 0.67 16.43 1.14
N GLU A 135 0.33 17.68 0.84
CA GLU A 135 1.30 18.77 0.58
C GLU A 135 0.77 20.08 1.15
N GLY A 136 1.40 20.56 2.21
CA GLY A 136 0.96 21.76 2.92
C GLY A 136 -0.51 21.64 3.34
N LYS A 137 -1.37 22.50 2.79
CA LYS A 137 -2.82 22.50 3.08
C LYS A 137 -3.65 21.59 2.16
N ARG A 138 -3.02 20.94 1.18
CA ARG A 138 -3.72 20.10 0.20
C ARG A 138 -3.64 18.63 0.61
N LEU A 139 -4.77 17.94 0.49
CA LEU A 139 -4.88 16.50 0.67
C LEU A 139 -5.38 15.89 -0.64
N TYR A 140 -4.71 14.85 -1.08
CA TYR A 140 -5.04 14.10 -2.29
C TYR A 140 -5.56 12.73 -1.87
N ALA A 141 -6.59 12.25 -2.55
CA ALA A 141 -7.18 10.94 -2.33
C ALA A 141 -7.43 10.26 -3.66
N VAL A 142 -7.23 8.95 -3.70
CA VAL A 142 -7.49 8.12 -4.87
C VAL A 142 -8.60 7.13 -4.56
N GLU A 143 -9.53 6.95 -5.49
CA GLU A 143 -10.63 5.99 -5.35
C GLU A 143 -10.35 4.72 -6.16
N ASP A 144 -10.20 3.58 -5.47
CA ASP A 144 -9.98 2.26 -6.09
C ASP A 144 -11.31 1.73 -6.65
N ARG A 145 -11.62 2.19 -7.86
CA ARG A 145 -12.84 1.82 -8.57
C ARG A 145 -12.51 1.53 -10.02
N LYS A 146 -13.06 0.43 -10.52
CA LYS A 146 -12.91 0.01 -11.91
C LYS A 146 -13.65 0.94 -12.86
N GLY A 147 -12.93 1.62 -13.75
CA GLY A 147 -13.45 2.58 -14.74
C GLY A 147 -14.17 3.82 -14.20
N GLU A 148 -14.26 3.99 -12.88
CA GLU A 148 -14.96 5.10 -12.22
C GLU A 148 -14.13 5.74 -11.10
N GLY A 149 -12.86 5.35 -10.98
CA GLY A 149 -11.93 5.90 -10.00
C GLY A 149 -11.67 7.38 -10.25
N ARG A 150 -11.39 8.10 -9.17
CA ARG A 150 -11.09 9.54 -9.22
C ARG A 150 -9.81 9.81 -8.46
N LEU A 151 -9.02 10.74 -8.99
CA LEU A 151 -7.97 11.42 -8.22
C LEU A 151 -8.54 12.76 -7.75
N LEU A 152 -8.69 12.90 -6.44
CA LEU A 152 -9.30 14.04 -5.78
C LEU A 152 -8.21 14.92 -5.14
N ARG A 153 -8.46 16.23 -5.07
CA ARG A 153 -7.67 17.19 -4.30
C ARG A 153 -8.60 18.04 -3.44
N TYR A 154 -8.41 17.96 -2.13
CA TYR A 154 -9.03 18.80 -1.13
C TYR A 154 -8.08 19.93 -0.72
N ASP A 155 -8.59 21.16 -0.60
CA ASP A 155 -7.85 22.30 -0.06
C ASP A 155 -8.44 22.74 1.29
N ALA A 156 -7.65 22.65 2.36
CA ALA A 156 -8.09 23.06 3.69
C ALA A 156 -8.26 24.58 3.86
N ALA A 157 -7.77 25.41 2.93
CA ALA A 157 -7.92 26.86 3.03
C ALA A 157 -9.37 27.31 2.84
N ASP A 158 -10.10 26.68 1.94
CA ASP A 158 -11.49 27.02 1.60
C ASP A 158 -12.46 25.82 1.64
N GLY A 159 -11.94 24.61 1.90
CA GLY A 159 -12.73 23.38 1.93
C GLY A 159 -13.12 22.86 0.55
N SER A 160 -12.53 23.40 -0.52
CA SER A 160 -12.85 22.98 -1.89
C SER A 160 -12.36 21.57 -2.19
N LEU A 161 -13.16 20.82 -2.96
CA LEU A 161 -12.81 19.50 -3.48
C LEU A 161 -12.81 19.55 -5.01
N THR A 162 -11.64 19.29 -5.60
CA THR A 162 -11.44 19.26 -7.05
C THR A 162 -11.23 17.82 -7.51
N VAL A 163 -11.91 17.41 -8.58
CA VAL A 163 -11.57 16.18 -9.29
C VAL A 163 -10.44 16.51 -10.27
N LEU A 164 -9.25 15.96 -10.04
CA LEU A 164 -8.12 16.14 -10.94
C LEU A 164 -8.22 15.19 -12.13
N ARG A 165 -8.63 13.94 -11.87
CA ARG A 165 -8.91 12.92 -12.88
C ARG A 165 -10.11 12.10 -12.49
N ASP A 166 -10.80 11.60 -13.51
CA ASP A 166 -11.92 10.69 -13.41
C ASP A 166 -11.74 9.51 -14.39
N HIS A 167 -12.68 8.56 -14.32
CA HIS A 167 -12.66 7.33 -15.13
C HIS A 167 -11.36 6.52 -15.03
N LEU A 168 -10.68 6.61 -13.89
CA LEU A 168 -9.48 5.83 -13.62
C LEU A 168 -9.83 4.36 -13.42
N ASP A 169 -8.96 3.45 -13.84
CA ASP A 169 -9.18 2.02 -13.68
C ASP A 169 -8.39 1.46 -12.50
N GLU A 170 -9.06 1.32 -11.36
CA GLU A 170 -8.49 0.81 -10.11
C GLU A 170 -7.21 1.57 -9.72
N ALA A 171 -7.34 2.89 -9.57
CA ALA A 171 -6.26 3.74 -9.13
C ALA A 171 -6.16 3.72 -7.60
N GLU A 172 -4.96 3.46 -7.10
CA GLU A 172 -4.75 3.11 -5.69
C GLU A 172 -3.85 4.10 -4.96
N SER A 173 -2.92 4.75 -5.67
CA SER A 173 -1.94 5.65 -5.06
C SER A 173 -1.61 6.85 -5.94
N PHE A 174 -1.24 7.95 -5.28
CA PHE A 174 -0.73 9.18 -5.88
C PHE A 174 0.50 9.67 -5.09
N THR A 175 1.52 10.17 -5.77
CA THR A 175 2.67 10.82 -5.13
C THR A 175 3.21 11.96 -5.98
N ARG A 176 3.83 12.96 -5.35
CA ARG A 176 4.74 13.90 -6.03
C ARG A 176 6.19 13.59 -5.70
N CYS A 177 7.08 13.90 -6.63
CA CYS A 177 8.52 13.83 -6.47
C CYS A 177 9.11 15.20 -6.11
N PRO A 178 10.34 15.25 -5.56
CA PRO A 178 11.02 16.51 -5.22
C PRO A 178 11.19 17.48 -6.40
N ASP A 179 11.23 16.96 -7.64
CA ASP A 179 11.33 17.77 -8.86
C ASP A 179 9.97 18.32 -9.35
N GLY A 180 8.89 18.06 -8.60
CA GLY A 180 7.54 18.51 -8.93
C GLY A 180 6.76 17.57 -9.86
N SER A 181 7.39 16.53 -10.43
CA SER A 181 6.67 15.51 -11.17
C SER A 181 5.71 14.74 -10.26
N ALA A 182 4.60 14.25 -10.81
CA ALA A 182 3.54 13.61 -10.06
C ALA A 182 3.09 12.33 -10.77
N PHE A 183 2.79 11.30 -10.00
CA PHE A 183 2.46 9.97 -10.52
C PHE A 183 1.27 9.37 -9.80
N TYR A 184 0.51 8.53 -10.51
CA TYR A 184 -0.54 7.70 -9.94
C TYR A 184 -0.59 6.32 -10.60
N THR A 185 -1.20 5.35 -9.93
CA THR A 185 -1.34 3.96 -10.43
C THR A 185 -2.65 3.75 -11.19
N GLU A 186 -2.65 2.81 -12.14
CA GLU A 186 -3.85 2.11 -12.61
C GLU A 186 -3.56 0.60 -12.49
N LYS A 187 -4.04 -0.02 -11.39
CA LYS A 187 -3.67 -1.38 -10.97
C LYS A 187 -4.01 -2.42 -12.03
N SER A 188 -5.26 -2.44 -12.49
CA SER A 188 -5.77 -3.39 -13.49
C SER A 188 -5.02 -3.34 -14.82
N ARG A 189 -4.43 -2.17 -15.13
CA ARG A 189 -3.73 -1.92 -16.38
C ARG A 189 -2.23 -2.14 -16.27
N GLY A 190 -1.71 -2.36 -15.06
CA GLY A 190 -0.27 -2.53 -14.83
C GLY A 190 0.52 -1.25 -15.12
N LEU A 191 -0.07 -0.08 -14.88
CA LEU A 191 0.51 1.21 -15.25
C LEU A 191 0.84 2.07 -14.02
N VAL A 192 1.92 2.85 -14.17
CA VAL A 192 2.10 4.11 -13.45
C VAL A 192 2.03 5.22 -14.49
N ARG A 193 1.15 6.20 -14.29
CA ARG A 193 1.00 7.37 -15.16
C ARG A 193 1.67 8.57 -14.56
N GLN A 194 2.23 9.43 -15.41
CA GLN A 194 2.68 10.75 -15.01
C GLN A 194 1.54 11.74 -15.16
N LEU A 195 1.09 12.37 -14.07
CA LEU A 195 0.05 13.39 -14.11
C LEU A 195 0.55 14.64 -14.85
N SER A 196 -0.21 15.12 -15.84
CA SER A 196 0.13 16.31 -16.64
C SER A 196 -0.98 17.35 -16.68
N ASP A 197 -0.68 18.64 -16.74
CA ASP A 197 -1.74 19.68 -16.70
C ASP A 197 -2.68 19.65 -17.92
N ASP A 198 -2.22 19.08 -19.04
CA ASP A 198 -3.01 18.91 -20.27
C ASP A 198 -3.96 17.69 -20.26
N GLY A 199 -3.96 16.90 -19.18
CA GLY A 199 -4.85 15.74 -19.03
C GLY A 199 -4.43 14.48 -19.78
N ARG A 200 -3.33 14.47 -20.53
CA ARG A 200 -2.92 13.31 -21.35
C ARG A 200 -2.38 12.15 -20.52
N ASP A 201 -1.77 12.44 -19.38
CA ASP A 201 -1.21 11.51 -18.41
C ASP A 201 -0.47 10.30 -19.03
N PRO A 202 0.65 10.50 -19.74
CA PRO A 202 1.34 9.42 -20.41
C PRO A 202 1.79 8.33 -19.42
N PRO A 203 1.82 7.04 -19.84
CA PRO A 203 2.44 5.99 -19.04
C PRO A 203 3.92 6.33 -18.77
N ALA A 204 4.29 6.38 -17.50
CA ALA A 204 5.67 6.49 -17.06
C ALA A 204 6.33 5.11 -16.97
N LEU A 205 5.55 4.12 -16.50
CA LEU A 205 5.91 2.71 -16.47
C LEU A 205 4.72 1.86 -16.92
N SER A 206 5.02 0.75 -17.59
CA SER A 206 4.06 -0.26 -18.04
C SER A 206 4.49 -1.66 -17.60
N ASP A 207 3.60 -2.63 -17.84
CA ASP A 207 3.88 -4.06 -17.63
C ASP A 207 4.22 -4.41 -16.17
N LEU A 208 3.70 -3.61 -15.24
CA LEU A 208 3.75 -3.87 -13.81
C LEU A 208 2.66 -4.86 -13.40
N ARG A 209 2.87 -5.55 -12.28
CA ARG A 209 1.90 -6.51 -11.74
C ARG A 209 1.11 -5.85 -10.63
N GLU A 210 -0.10 -5.42 -10.92
CA GLU A 210 -1.00 -4.83 -9.91
C GLU A 210 -0.29 -3.72 -9.09
N PRO A 211 0.28 -2.67 -9.72
CA PRO A 211 0.97 -1.61 -9.00
C PRO A 211 -0.02 -0.86 -8.09
N SER A 212 0.25 -0.86 -6.79
CA SER A 212 -0.70 -0.39 -5.78
C SER A 212 -0.25 0.90 -5.11
N PHE A 213 0.95 0.90 -4.54
CA PHE A 213 1.47 2.00 -3.74
C PHE A 213 2.67 2.69 -4.39
N LEU A 214 2.72 4.01 -4.25
CA LEU A 214 3.82 4.85 -4.71
C LEU A 214 4.40 5.70 -3.58
N LEU A 215 5.73 5.78 -3.53
CA LEU A 215 6.45 6.77 -2.76
C LEU A 215 7.55 7.35 -3.64
N CYS A 216 7.62 8.68 -3.77
CA CYS A 216 8.74 9.31 -4.45
C CYS A 216 9.64 10.06 -3.46
N ASP A 217 10.93 9.77 -3.51
CA ASP A 217 11.94 10.42 -2.69
C ASP A 217 13.23 10.69 -3.48
N HIS A 218 14.31 11.01 -2.77
CA HIS A 218 15.62 11.30 -3.36
C HIS A 218 16.25 10.12 -4.12
N ARG A 219 15.84 8.87 -3.87
CA ARG A 219 16.32 7.69 -4.59
C ARG A 219 15.55 7.44 -5.88
N GLY A 220 14.32 7.96 -5.99
CA GLY A 220 13.46 7.82 -7.15
C GLY A 220 12.03 7.46 -6.76
N LEU A 221 11.34 6.77 -7.68
CA LEU A 221 9.98 6.30 -7.48
C LEU A 221 10.00 4.85 -6.98
N TRP A 222 9.49 4.64 -5.77
CA TRP A 222 9.20 3.32 -5.22
C TRP A 222 7.81 2.88 -5.62
N ILE A 223 7.68 1.60 -5.99
CA ILE A 223 6.42 0.99 -6.42
C ILE A 223 6.22 -0.34 -5.71
N SER A 224 5.08 -0.49 -5.04
CA SER A 224 4.63 -1.76 -4.50
C SER A 224 3.71 -2.46 -5.51
N GLU A 225 3.83 -3.78 -5.62
CA GLU A 225 2.94 -4.63 -6.41
C GLU A 225 2.01 -5.41 -5.47
N ASP A 226 0.70 -5.13 -5.47
CA ASP A 226 -0.27 -5.80 -4.58
C ASP A 226 -0.70 -7.17 -5.11
N SER A 227 0.26 -8.10 -5.13
CA SER A 227 -0.02 -9.48 -5.44
C SER A 227 0.04 -10.37 -4.20
N THR A 228 -0.89 -11.32 -4.11
CA THR A 228 -0.97 -12.29 -3.00
C THR A 228 0.10 -13.38 -3.05
N HIS A 229 1.01 -13.32 -4.02
CA HIS A 229 2.15 -14.20 -4.15
C HIS A 229 3.23 -13.56 -5.03
N ARG A 230 4.51 -13.69 -4.63
CA ARG A 230 5.66 -13.20 -5.41
C ARG A 230 5.59 -11.71 -5.77
N ALA A 231 4.92 -10.92 -4.95
CA ALA A 231 4.91 -9.46 -5.06
C ALA A 231 6.34 -8.91 -4.92
N ARG A 232 6.52 -7.69 -5.42
CA ARG A 232 7.80 -7.01 -5.45
C ARG A 232 7.65 -5.60 -4.90
N LEU A 233 8.75 -5.11 -4.32
CA LEU A 233 8.97 -3.69 -4.12
C LEU A 233 10.01 -3.26 -5.16
N LEU A 234 9.63 -2.35 -6.03
CA LEU A 234 10.47 -1.84 -7.11
C LEU A 234 10.98 -0.44 -6.78
N LEU A 235 12.17 -0.12 -7.29
CA LEU A 235 12.73 1.22 -7.30
C LEU A 235 13.07 1.61 -8.74
N TRP A 236 12.53 2.73 -9.18
CA TRP A 236 12.83 3.35 -10.46
C TRP A 236 13.58 4.67 -10.27
N ASP A 237 14.85 4.69 -10.67
CA ASP A 237 15.73 5.86 -10.61
C ASP A 237 15.45 6.89 -11.73
N ARG A 238 14.45 6.62 -12.58
CA ARG A 238 14.04 7.42 -13.75
C ARG A 238 15.05 7.47 -14.89
N GLN A 239 16.13 6.71 -14.83
CA GLN A 239 17.16 6.62 -15.86
C GLN A 239 17.23 5.22 -16.49
N SER A 240 16.91 4.19 -15.70
CA SER A 240 16.96 2.79 -16.08
C SER A 240 15.62 2.10 -15.86
N ALA A 241 15.53 0.80 -16.21
CA ALA A 241 14.34 0.02 -15.91
C ALA A 241 14.16 -0.16 -14.39
N PRO A 242 12.91 -0.24 -13.88
CA PRO A 242 12.66 -0.46 -12.45
C PRO A 242 13.37 -1.71 -11.94
N ARG A 243 14.08 -1.58 -10.83
CA ARG A 243 14.80 -2.66 -10.17
C ARG A 243 13.97 -3.21 -9.02
N ALA A 244 13.87 -4.54 -8.93
CA ALA A 244 13.27 -5.16 -7.75
C ALA A 244 14.25 -5.08 -6.56
N ILE A 245 13.85 -4.40 -5.50
CA ILE A 245 14.61 -4.27 -4.25
C ILE A 245 14.22 -5.36 -3.27
N LEU A 246 12.93 -5.66 -3.17
CA LEU A 246 12.41 -6.83 -2.49
C LEU A 246 11.58 -7.68 -3.45
N THR A 247 11.69 -8.99 -3.33
CA THR A 247 10.88 -9.97 -4.07
C THR A 247 10.29 -11.01 -3.12
N PHE A 248 9.35 -11.80 -3.62
CA PHE A 248 8.64 -12.80 -2.81
C PHE A 248 7.86 -12.20 -1.64
N LEU A 249 7.38 -10.96 -1.79
CA LEU A 249 6.43 -10.34 -0.87
C LEU A 249 5.02 -10.91 -1.07
N ARG A 250 4.12 -10.53 -0.17
CA ARG A 250 2.70 -10.87 -0.22
C ARG A 250 1.84 -9.68 0.19
N ALA A 251 1.11 -9.10 -0.77
CA ALA A 251 0.31 -7.89 -0.58
C ALA A 251 1.05 -6.79 0.22
N PRO A 252 2.20 -6.29 -0.27
CA PRO A 252 2.85 -5.11 0.28
C PRO A 252 2.04 -3.84 -0.04
N GLN A 253 1.72 -3.04 0.98
CA GLN A 253 0.71 -1.97 0.88
C GLN A 253 1.26 -0.55 1.05
N ALA A 254 2.23 -0.31 1.94
CA ALA A 254 2.77 1.03 2.15
C ALA A 254 4.25 1.01 2.48
N LEU A 255 4.98 2.01 2.00
CA LEU A 255 6.40 2.25 2.28
C LEU A 255 6.56 3.62 2.98
N LEU A 256 7.29 3.65 4.09
CA LEU A 256 7.52 4.85 4.90
C LEU A 256 9.03 5.05 5.13
N PRO A 257 9.61 6.21 4.77
CA PRO A 257 11.01 6.51 5.07
C PRO A 257 11.35 6.41 6.56
N ARG A 258 12.53 5.88 6.88
CA ARG A 258 13.07 5.75 8.25
C ARG A 258 14.60 5.87 8.22
N GLY A 259 15.11 7.05 8.55
CA GLY A 259 16.55 7.33 8.40
C GLY A 259 16.97 7.15 6.95
N ASP A 260 18.03 6.38 6.71
CA ASP A 260 18.49 6.02 5.35
C ASP A 260 17.72 4.85 4.71
N GLY A 261 16.87 4.18 5.50
CA GLY A 261 16.06 3.02 5.11
C GLY A 261 14.56 3.31 5.12
N TYR A 262 13.76 2.25 5.23
CA TYR A 262 12.31 2.29 5.12
C TYR A 262 11.64 1.29 6.06
N LEU A 263 10.37 1.53 6.35
CA LEU A 263 9.43 0.54 6.82
C LEU A 263 8.47 0.17 5.68
N LEU A 264 8.18 -1.11 5.50
CA LEU A 264 7.20 -1.61 4.54
C LEU A 264 6.10 -2.39 5.28
N ALA A 265 4.85 -2.00 5.09
CA ALA A 265 3.68 -2.76 5.52
C ALA A 265 3.43 -3.91 4.54
N GLU A 266 3.47 -5.15 5.02
CA GLU A 266 3.20 -6.35 4.25
C GLU A 266 1.97 -7.06 4.82
N GLY A 267 0.80 -6.60 4.40
CA GLY A 267 -0.48 -7.06 4.92
C GLY A 267 -0.72 -8.54 4.68
N GLY A 268 -0.24 -9.08 3.57
CA GLY A 268 -0.40 -10.50 3.27
C GLY A 268 0.36 -11.43 4.20
N ARG A 269 1.29 -10.92 5.03
CA ARG A 269 2.02 -11.65 6.08
C ARG A 269 1.87 -11.03 7.47
N ASP A 270 0.89 -10.14 7.64
CA ASP A 270 0.52 -9.55 8.93
C ASP A 270 1.71 -8.90 9.67
N ARG A 271 2.54 -8.12 8.94
CA ARG A 271 3.77 -7.57 9.50
C ARG A 271 4.20 -6.25 8.87
N ILE A 272 5.11 -5.57 9.56
CA ILE A 272 5.88 -4.44 9.08
C ILE A 272 7.36 -4.86 9.07
N ILE A 273 8.04 -4.67 7.95
CA ILE A 273 9.47 -4.97 7.81
C ILE A 273 10.28 -3.68 7.73
N ALA A 274 11.44 -3.69 8.37
CA ALA A 274 12.50 -2.71 8.15
C ALA A 274 13.31 -3.12 6.92
N LEU A 275 13.57 -2.17 6.03
CA LEU A 275 14.40 -2.31 4.84
C LEU A 275 15.53 -1.30 4.92
N ASP A 276 16.77 -1.76 4.99
CA ASP A 276 17.93 -0.91 5.20
C ASP A 276 18.98 -1.14 4.10
N PRO A 277 19.65 -0.08 3.62
CA PRO A 277 20.84 -0.24 2.79
C PRO A 277 21.95 -0.92 3.59
N ARG A 278 22.80 -1.69 2.91
CA ARG A 278 24.01 -2.28 3.50
C ARG A 278 25.21 -1.36 3.41
#